data_AF-A0A7H0H2N5-F1
#
_entry.id   AF-A0A7H0H2N5-F1
#
_cell.length_a   1.000
_cell.length_b   1.000
_cell.length_c   1.000
_cell.angle_alpha   90.00
_cell.angle_beta   90.00
_cell.angle_gamma   90.00
#
_symmetry.space_group_name_H-M   'P 1'
#
loop_
_entity.id
_entity.type
_entity.pdbx_description
1 polymer ?
#
loop_
_entity_poly.entity_id
_entity_poly.type
_entity_poly.pdbx_seq_one_letter_code
_entity_poly.pdbx_strand_id
1 'polypeptide(L)'
;MERLAPLVHQAYVDKQADLRNPTQSALATAAWDEMSEFYQASNRAVVRDYPVKLALVGLDWRRSDNPVLHHLTDDQVSLLAEAEHRRWSHFQRRNGAEGHSFVKPWSALGSERGLDRSNVEMMARALAAEGIEIGDPADTKELA
;
A
#
# COMPACT_ATOMS: atom_id res chain seq x y z
N MET A 1 1.49 6.97 -10.87
CA MET A 1 0.26 6.26 -10.44
C MET A 1 0.04 5.02 -11.29
N GLU A 2 -0.15 5.16 -12.61
CA GLU A 2 -0.39 4.04 -13.54
C GLU A 2 0.68 2.94 -13.53
N ARG A 3 1.96 3.31 -13.34
CA ARG A 3 3.06 2.33 -13.23
C ARG A 3 3.13 1.63 -11.87
N LEU A 4 2.62 2.26 -10.82
CA LEU A 4 2.73 1.78 -9.44
C LEU A 4 1.53 0.93 -9.01
N ALA A 5 0.32 1.27 -9.48
CA ALA A 5 -0.90 0.57 -9.07
C ALA A 5 -0.88 -0.94 -9.41
N PRO A 6 -0.38 -1.39 -10.58
CA PRO A 6 -0.21 -2.82 -10.84
C PRO A 6 0.78 -3.50 -9.90
N LEU A 7 1.81 -2.79 -9.43
CA LEU A 7 2.78 -3.33 -8.45
C LEU A 7 2.14 -3.52 -7.07
N VAL A 8 1.19 -2.66 -6.69
CA VAL A 8 0.35 -2.87 -5.49
C VAL A 8 -0.43 -4.17 -5.60
N HIS A 9 -1.05 -4.42 -6.75
CA HIS A 9 -1.77 -5.67 -6.96
C HIS A 9 -0.85 -6.89 -6.96
N GLN A 10 0.33 -6.78 -7.59
CA GLN A 10 1.31 -7.87 -7.58
C GLN A 10 1.76 -8.22 -6.15
N ALA A 11 2.04 -7.22 -5.31
CA ALA A 11 2.41 -7.42 -3.91
C ALA A 11 1.31 -8.14 -3.12
N TYR A 12 0.06 -7.83 -3.41
CA TYR A 12 -1.10 -8.51 -2.84
C TYR A 12 -1.15 -9.99 -3.29
N VAL A 13 -0.97 -10.27 -4.59
CA VAL A 13 -0.95 -11.64 -5.13
C VAL A 13 0.16 -12.47 -4.48
N ASP A 14 1.38 -11.94 -4.44
CA ASP A 14 2.54 -12.62 -3.87
C ASP A 14 2.30 -12.91 -2.38
N LYS A 15 1.78 -11.92 -1.63
CA LYS A 15 1.52 -12.09 -0.20
C LYS A 15 0.37 -13.05 0.08
N GLN A 16 -0.65 -13.08 -0.78
CA GLN A 16 -1.72 -14.07 -0.70
C GLN A 16 -1.15 -15.47 -0.89
N ALA A 17 -0.25 -15.68 -1.86
CA ALA A 17 0.39 -16.98 -2.05
C ALA A 17 1.19 -17.41 -0.80
N ASP A 18 2.01 -16.52 -0.25
CA ASP A 18 2.81 -16.77 0.97
C ASP A 18 1.94 -17.16 2.18
N LEU A 19 0.81 -16.48 2.34
CA LEU A 19 -0.12 -16.68 3.46
C LEU A 19 -1.14 -17.79 3.21
N ARG A 20 -1.06 -18.51 2.07
CA ARG A 20 -2.02 -19.55 1.64
C ARG A 20 -3.45 -19.01 1.47
N ASN A 21 -3.56 -17.83 0.87
CA ASN A 21 -4.79 -17.09 0.53
C ASN A 21 -5.77 -16.96 1.70
N PRO A 22 -5.38 -16.27 2.79
CA PRO A 22 -6.20 -16.13 3.99
C PRO A 22 -7.57 -15.48 3.73
N THR A 23 -7.71 -14.71 2.65
CA THR A 23 -8.98 -14.04 2.31
C THR A 23 -9.83 -14.84 1.33
N GLN A 24 -9.35 -15.98 0.82
CA GLN A 24 -10.00 -16.77 -0.24
C GLN A 24 -10.41 -15.92 -1.46
N SER A 25 -9.66 -14.87 -1.77
CA SER A 25 -10.03 -13.92 -2.82
C SER A 25 -9.67 -14.48 -4.19
N ALA A 26 -10.59 -14.35 -5.15
CA ALA A 26 -10.30 -14.63 -6.56
C ALA A 26 -9.28 -13.66 -7.16
N LEU A 27 -9.08 -12.48 -6.55
CA LEU A 27 -8.05 -11.54 -6.99
C LEU A 27 -6.63 -12.07 -6.76
N ALA A 28 -6.46 -13.05 -5.88
CA ALA A 28 -5.15 -13.67 -5.64
C ALA A 28 -4.60 -14.40 -6.88
N THR A 29 -5.41 -14.62 -7.91
CA THR A 29 -4.99 -15.27 -9.17
C THR A 29 -5.38 -14.46 -10.41
N ALA A 30 -5.96 -13.26 -10.25
CA ALA A 30 -6.39 -12.43 -11.38
C ALA A 30 -5.22 -11.59 -11.90
N ALA A 31 -5.06 -11.50 -13.22
CA ALA A 31 -4.15 -10.53 -13.82
C ALA A 31 -4.71 -9.11 -13.70
N TRP A 32 -3.83 -8.10 -13.72
CA TRP A 32 -4.22 -6.69 -13.59
C TRP A 32 -5.31 -6.27 -14.58
N ASP A 33 -5.15 -6.63 -15.85
CA ASP A 33 -6.08 -6.25 -16.93
C ASP A 33 -7.43 -6.99 -16.87
N GLU A 34 -7.52 -8.06 -16.06
CA GLU A 34 -8.76 -8.83 -15.85
C GLU A 34 -9.56 -8.32 -14.64
N MET A 35 -8.95 -7.43 -13.83
CA MET A 35 -9.61 -6.85 -12.67
C MET A 35 -10.69 -5.85 -13.09
N SER A 36 -11.79 -5.81 -12.34
CA SER A 36 -12.76 -4.74 -12.50
C SER A 36 -12.15 -3.37 -12.16
N GLU A 37 -12.72 -2.31 -12.75
CA GLU A 37 -12.30 -0.93 -12.47
C GLU A 37 -12.36 -0.59 -10.97
N PHE A 38 -13.30 -1.18 -10.24
CA PHE A 38 -13.37 -1.02 -8.78
C PHE A 38 -12.06 -1.44 -8.09
N TYR A 39 -11.51 -2.60 -8.45
CA TYR A 39 -10.29 -3.11 -7.82
C TYR A 39 -9.04 -2.38 -8.33
N GLN A 40 -8.99 -2.04 -9.61
CA GLN A 40 -7.90 -1.19 -10.13
C GLN A 40 -7.89 0.18 -9.43
N ALA A 41 -9.05 0.81 -9.26
CA ALA A 41 -9.20 2.07 -8.54
C ALA A 41 -8.78 1.97 -7.06
N SER A 42 -9.04 0.84 -6.40
CA SER A 42 -8.58 0.61 -5.02
C SER A 42 -7.05 0.59 -4.93
N ASN A 43 -6.36 -0.05 -5.87
CA ASN A 43 -4.90 -0.06 -5.95
C ASN A 43 -4.32 1.32 -6.27
N ARG A 44 -4.95 2.07 -7.18
CA ARG A 44 -4.59 3.48 -7.44
C ARG A 44 -4.74 4.35 -6.19
N ALA A 45 -5.75 4.09 -5.37
CA ALA A 45 -5.95 4.82 -4.13
C ALA A 45 -4.83 4.58 -3.11
N VAL A 46 -4.20 3.39 -3.09
CA VAL A 46 -2.98 3.14 -2.27
C VAL A 46 -1.87 4.11 -2.66
N VAL A 47 -1.57 4.20 -3.96
CA VAL A 47 -0.50 5.07 -4.48
C VAL A 47 -0.82 6.54 -4.22
N ARG A 48 -2.07 6.96 -4.42
CA ARG A 48 -2.51 8.35 -4.18
C ARG A 48 -2.37 8.77 -2.72
N ASP A 49 -2.67 7.86 -1.81
CA ASP A 49 -2.69 8.11 -0.37
C ASP A 49 -1.29 7.97 0.28
N TYR A 50 -0.31 7.44 -0.44
CA TYR A 50 1.00 7.14 0.12
C TYR A 50 1.75 8.34 0.72
N PRO A 51 1.69 9.56 0.17
CA PRO A 51 2.29 10.74 0.80
C PRO A 51 1.72 11.04 2.18
N VAL A 52 0.41 10.86 2.35
CA VAL A 52 -0.26 11.05 3.65
C VAL A 52 0.24 10.00 4.64
N LYS A 53 0.45 8.76 4.19
CA LYS A 53 1.05 7.71 5.01
C LYS A 53 2.46 8.06 5.46
N LEU A 54 3.33 8.53 4.57
CA LEU A 54 4.68 8.94 4.93
C LEU A 54 4.66 10.06 5.99
N ALA A 55 3.77 11.04 5.83
CA ALA A 55 3.61 12.11 6.81
C ALA A 55 3.17 11.60 8.20
N LEU A 56 2.40 10.52 8.30
CA LEU A 56 2.01 9.91 9.59
C LEU A 56 3.20 9.40 10.40
N VAL A 57 4.31 9.07 9.74
CA VAL A 57 5.54 8.60 10.38
C VAL A 57 6.66 9.65 10.34
N GLY A 58 6.32 10.90 10.02
CA GLY A 58 7.27 12.02 9.97
C GLY A 58 8.18 12.02 8.75
N LEU A 59 7.86 11.24 7.72
CA LEU A 59 8.63 11.14 6.47
C LEU A 59 7.97 11.93 5.34
N ASP A 60 8.76 12.19 4.31
CA ASP A 60 8.33 12.77 3.04
C ASP A 60 8.98 12.01 1.88
N TRP A 61 8.72 12.44 0.65
CA TRP A 61 9.31 11.89 -0.56
C TRP A 61 9.78 12.98 -1.53
N ARG A 62 10.76 12.66 -2.37
CA ARG A 62 11.21 13.56 -3.44
C ARG A 62 11.68 12.79 -4.65
N ARG A 63 11.76 13.46 -5.79
CA ARG A 63 12.47 12.93 -6.95
C ARG A 63 13.98 12.92 -6.66
N SER A 64 14.65 11.88 -7.11
CA SER A 64 16.09 11.68 -6.95
C SER A 64 16.63 10.94 -8.17
N ASP A 65 17.74 11.41 -8.74
CA ASP A 65 18.43 10.70 -9.82
C ASP A 65 19.13 9.43 -9.31
N ASN A 66 19.45 9.40 -8.01
CA ASN A 66 20.06 8.27 -7.32
C ASN A 66 19.23 7.92 -6.07
N PRO A 67 18.01 7.40 -6.25
CA PRO A 67 17.11 7.12 -5.12
C PRO A 67 17.71 6.03 -4.23
N VAL A 68 17.77 6.30 -2.93
CA VAL A 68 18.15 5.31 -1.93
C VAL A 68 16.89 4.63 -1.37
N LEU A 69 16.93 3.31 -1.22
CA LEU A 69 15.85 2.57 -0.55
C LEU A 69 15.81 2.96 0.93
N HIS A 70 14.71 3.57 1.34
CA HIS A 70 14.44 3.84 2.75
C HIS A 70 13.94 2.58 3.45
N HIS A 71 14.57 2.25 4.58
CA HIS A 71 14.17 1.12 5.42
C HIS A 71 13.27 1.60 6.56
N LEU A 72 11.97 1.40 6.41
CA LEU A 72 10.99 1.66 7.47
C LEU A 72 11.26 0.75 8.67
N THR A 73 11.12 1.28 9.88
CA THR A 73 11.16 0.48 11.11
C THR A 73 9.92 -0.40 11.22
N ASP A 74 9.97 -1.45 12.05
CA ASP A 74 8.82 -2.35 12.22
C ASP A 74 7.58 -1.62 12.78
N ASP A 75 7.81 -0.67 13.69
CA ASP A 75 6.76 0.20 14.25
C ASP A 75 6.13 1.10 13.18
N GLN A 76 6.95 1.68 12.30
CA GLN A 76 6.46 2.46 11.16
C GLN A 76 5.65 1.57 10.21
N VAL A 77 6.15 0.39 9.84
CA VAL A 77 5.42 -0.57 8.99
C VAL A 77 4.09 -0.94 9.62
N SER A 78 4.06 -1.23 10.92
CA SER A 78 2.83 -1.59 11.64
C SER A 78 1.82 -0.44 11.63
N LEU A 79 2.26 0.79 11.91
CA LEU A 79 1.40 1.97 11.91
C LEU A 79 0.83 2.26 10.51
N LEU A 80 1.67 2.20 9.48
CA LEU A 80 1.27 2.45 8.10
C LEU A 80 0.35 1.36 7.56
N ALA A 81 0.55 0.10 7.96
CA ALA A 81 -0.33 -1.00 7.58
C ALA A 81 -1.72 -0.84 8.20
N GLU A 82 -1.82 -0.43 9.46
CA GLU A 82 -3.12 -0.10 10.06
C GLU A 82 -3.80 1.07 9.36
N ALA A 83 -3.04 2.11 8.99
CA ALA A 83 -3.56 3.23 8.21
C ALA A 83 -4.06 2.80 6.82
N GLU A 84 -3.34 1.90 6.15
CA GLU A 84 -3.74 1.32 4.88
C GLU A 84 -5.04 0.52 4.99
N HIS A 85 -5.18 -0.33 6.02
CA HIS A 85 -6.41 -1.07 6.25
C HIS A 85 -7.62 -0.15 6.47
N ARG A 86 -7.43 0.95 7.21
CA ARG A 86 -8.47 1.97 7.42
C ARG A 86 -8.83 2.66 6.11
N ARG A 87 -7.84 3.06 5.30
CA ARG A 87 -8.06 3.65 3.97
C ARG A 87 -8.81 2.68 3.05
N TRP A 88 -8.40 1.41 2.99
CA TRP A 88 -9.07 0.37 2.22
C TRP A 88 -10.52 0.18 2.70
N SER A 89 -10.75 0.06 4.00
CA SER A 89 -12.09 -0.07 4.58
C SER A 89 -12.99 1.12 4.24
N HIS A 90 -12.45 2.35 4.26
CA HIS A 90 -13.17 3.54 3.82
C HIS A 90 -13.46 3.52 2.32
N PHE A 91 -12.52 3.08 1.49
CA PHE A 91 -12.74 2.89 0.05
C PHE A 91 -13.89 1.92 -0.20
N GLN A 92 -13.91 0.75 0.46
CA GLN A 92 -14.99 -0.22 0.32
C GLN A 92 -16.35 0.41 0.64
N ARG A 93 -16.46 1.07 1.80
CA ARG A 93 -17.72 1.70 2.25
C ARG A 93 -18.20 2.81 1.32
N ARG A 94 -17.28 3.66 0.84
CA ARG A 94 -17.65 4.80 -0.03
C ARG A 94 -18.10 4.34 -1.42
N ASN A 95 -17.75 3.11 -1.81
CA ASN A 95 -18.04 2.55 -3.12
C ASN A 95 -19.03 1.37 -3.07
N GLY A 96 -19.87 1.27 -2.02
CA GLY A 96 -20.97 0.32 -1.93
C GLY A 96 -20.57 -1.13 -1.60
N ALA A 97 -19.36 -1.33 -1.07
CA ALA A 97 -18.82 -2.63 -0.67
C ALA A 97 -18.64 -2.74 0.86
N GLU A 98 -19.46 -2.05 1.65
CA GLU A 98 -19.40 -2.02 3.12
C GLU A 98 -19.61 -3.40 3.77
N GLY A 99 -20.29 -4.33 3.10
CA GLY A 99 -20.55 -5.69 3.58
C GLY A 99 -19.37 -6.67 3.44
N HIS A 100 -18.22 -6.22 2.92
CA HIS A 100 -17.06 -7.08 2.73
C HIS A 100 -16.50 -7.59 4.07
N SER A 101 -16.22 -8.89 4.18
CA SER A 101 -15.93 -9.58 5.47
C SER A 101 -14.74 -9.02 6.25
N PHE A 102 -13.79 -8.39 5.55
CA PHE A 102 -12.61 -7.77 6.15
C PHE A 102 -12.79 -6.29 6.50
N VAL A 103 -13.96 -5.68 6.22
CA VAL A 103 -14.30 -4.31 6.66
C VAL A 103 -14.65 -4.31 8.15
N LYS A 104 -13.66 -4.66 8.98
CA LYS A 104 -13.73 -4.78 10.44
C LYS A 104 -12.53 -4.05 11.08
N PRO A 105 -12.55 -3.77 12.41
CA PRO A 105 -11.43 -3.11 13.06
C PRO A 105 -10.10 -3.86 12.89
N TRP A 106 -8.98 -3.12 12.82
CA TRP A 106 -7.62 -3.69 12.71
C TRP A 106 -7.34 -4.75 13.77
N SER A 107 -7.76 -4.50 15.01
CA SER A 107 -7.61 -5.42 16.15
C SER A 107 -8.33 -6.77 15.96
N ALA A 108 -9.34 -6.83 15.09
CA ALA A 108 -10.11 -8.04 14.78
C ALA A 108 -9.56 -8.81 13.56
N LEU A 109 -8.47 -8.33 12.95
CA LEU A 109 -7.76 -9.04 11.89
C LEU A 109 -6.76 -10.04 12.47
N GLY A 110 -6.58 -11.17 11.79
CA GLY A 110 -5.54 -12.18 12.02
C GLY A 110 -4.38 -12.04 11.04
N SER A 111 -4.10 -13.11 10.28
CA SER A 111 -2.99 -13.16 9.31
C SER A 111 -3.17 -12.20 8.13
N GLU A 112 -4.39 -11.75 7.85
CA GLU A 112 -4.70 -10.80 6.79
C GLU A 112 -4.02 -9.43 6.98
N ARG A 113 -3.62 -9.06 8.20
CA ARG A 113 -2.76 -7.87 8.45
C ARG A 113 -1.45 -7.91 7.65
N GLY A 114 -0.97 -9.11 7.32
CA GLY A 114 0.22 -9.31 6.51
C GLY A 114 0.08 -8.73 5.10
N LEU A 115 -1.14 -8.60 4.57
CA LEU A 115 -1.40 -8.01 3.26
C LEU A 115 -1.11 -6.50 3.28
N ASP A 116 -1.63 -5.78 4.28
CA ASP A 116 -1.39 -4.34 4.43
C ASP A 116 0.09 -4.04 4.72
N ARG A 117 0.75 -4.88 5.52
CA ARG A 117 2.20 -4.76 5.77
C ARG A 117 3.02 -4.95 4.50
N SER A 118 2.69 -5.96 3.70
CA SER A 118 3.35 -6.22 2.42
C SER A 118 3.20 -5.04 1.45
N ASN A 119 2.02 -4.40 1.42
CA ASN A 119 1.81 -3.20 0.60
C ASN A 119 2.74 -2.06 1.00
N VAL A 120 2.93 -1.81 2.30
CA VAL A 120 3.85 -0.76 2.79
C VAL A 120 5.30 -1.07 2.42
N GLU A 121 5.76 -2.30 2.67
CA GLU A 121 7.12 -2.72 2.37
C GLU A 121 7.43 -2.67 0.86
N MET A 122 6.47 -3.11 0.04
CA MET A 122 6.62 -3.05 -1.42
C MET A 122 6.63 -1.60 -1.91
N MET A 123 5.75 -0.73 -1.41
CA MET A 123 5.69 0.66 -1.88
C MET A 123 7.01 1.40 -1.66
N ALA A 124 7.73 1.15 -0.54
CA ALA A 124 9.06 1.71 -0.33
C ALA A 124 10.05 1.31 -1.46
N ARG A 125 10.01 0.04 -1.88
CA ARG A 125 10.84 -0.48 -2.98
C ARG A 125 10.40 0.07 -4.34
N ALA A 126 9.10 0.12 -4.59
CA ALA A 126 8.54 0.57 -5.86
C ALA A 126 8.79 2.06 -6.09
N LEU A 127 8.74 2.89 -5.05
CA LEU A 127 9.07 4.31 -5.13
C LEU A 127 10.55 4.50 -5.50
N ALA A 128 11.46 3.80 -4.83
CA ALA A 128 12.88 3.87 -5.15
C ALA A 128 13.16 3.45 -6.60
N ALA A 129 12.53 2.37 -7.08
CA ALA A 129 12.66 1.93 -8.48
C ALA A 129 12.12 2.93 -9.50
N GLU A 130 11.21 3.82 -9.10
CA GLU A 130 10.62 4.87 -9.93
C GLU A 130 11.34 6.22 -9.78
N GLY A 131 12.52 6.29 -9.15
CA GLY A 131 13.25 7.56 -8.98
C GLY A 131 12.65 8.46 -7.90
N ILE A 132 11.96 7.87 -6.91
CA ILE A 132 11.37 8.57 -5.77
C ILE A 132 12.03 8.06 -4.50
N GLU A 133 12.69 8.98 -3.79
CA GLU A 133 13.37 8.72 -2.55
C GLU A 133 12.48 9.13 -1.37
N ILE A 134 12.40 8.27 -0.35
CA ILE A 134 11.73 8.57 0.92
C ILE A 134 12.79 9.07 1.89
N GLY A 135 12.52 10.17 2.59
CA GLY A 135 13.46 10.77 3.53
C GLY A 135 12.81 11.73 4.49
N ASP A 136 13.63 12.41 5.29
CA ASP A 136 13.15 13.40 6.23
C ASP A 136 12.67 14.66 5.49
N PRO A 137 11.59 15.32 5.97
CA PRO A 137 11.09 16.56 5.37
C PRO A 137 12.11 17.72 5.34
N ALA A 138 13.18 17.64 6.13
CA ALA A 138 14.28 18.60 6.10
C ALA A 138 15.15 18.43 4.83
N ASP A 139 15.35 17.18 4.41
CA ASP A 139 16.13 16.82 3.23
C ASP A 139 15.35 17.06 1.92
N THR A 140 14.02 17.25 2.01
CA THR A 140 13.16 17.53 0.85
C THR A 140 13.04 19.01 0.50
N LYS A 141 13.52 19.93 1.36
CA LYS A 141 13.39 21.39 1.17
C LYS A 141 14.56 22.09 0.47
N GLU A 142 15.72 21.45 0.28
CA GLU A 142 16.91 22.10 -0.29
C GLU A 142 16.93 22.22 -1.83
N LEU A 143 15.89 21.77 -2.55
CA LEU A 143 15.89 21.74 -4.03
C LEU A 143 14.64 22.37 -4.68
N ALA A 144 13.93 23.26 -3.98
CA ALA A 144 12.79 24.01 -4.53
C ALA A 144 13.19 25.44 -4.93
#